data_AF-A0A815U5W5-F1
#
_entry.id   AF-A0A815U5W5-F1
#
_cell.length_a   1.000
_cell.length_b   1.000
_cell.length_c   1.000
_cell.angle_alpha   90.00
_cell.angle_beta   90.00
_cell.angle_gamma   90.00
#
_symmetry.space_group_name_H-M   'P 1'
#
loop_
_entity.id
_entity.type
_entity.pdbx_description
1 polymer ?
#
loop_
_entity_poly.entity_id
_entity_poly.type
_entity_poly.pdbx_seq_one_letter_code
_entity_poly.pdbx_strand_id
1 'polypeptide(L)'
;LTDNTYFPEQRLANEIQVPIYAILCNYDETRIELIIEAYRYLIDGRTIDEIILIDGGSDILLTGNEQQLGTPDEDMSHARAIQLLSSNEVKSKYIAVIGTNIDCGHGVIQSDIDARLNDLSSKATFTWLWQYEHDEDIRRYVDIVSRCCPRHTIVHSLICAALQGHRGYYLPEHLRGRISKSIVPLT
;
A
#
# COMPACT_ATOMS: atom_id res chain seq x y z
N LEU A 1 -1.39 3.12 -20.36
CA LEU A 1 -1.66 4.17 -19.36
C LEU A 1 -1.15 5.48 -19.91
N THR A 2 -1.92 6.57 -19.80
CA THR A 2 -1.47 7.90 -20.23
C THR A 2 -0.55 8.52 -19.17
N ASP A 3 0.27 9.51 -19.52
CA ASP A 3 1.18 10.19 -18.57
C ASP A 3 0.49 10.83 -17.36
N ASN A 4 -0.83 11.05 -17.43
CA ASN A 4 -1.64 11.63 -16.35
C ASN A 4 -2.22 10.60 -15.37
N THR A 5 -2.09 9.30 -15.64
CA THR A 5 -2.62 8.27 -14.72
C THR A 5 -1.68 8.11 -13.52
N TYR A 6 -2.21 8.27 -12.31
CA TYR A 6 -1.45 8.05 -11.08
C TYR A 6 -1.15 6.55 -10.93
N PHE A 7 0.11 6.16 -11.18
CA PHE A 7 0.60 4.80 -10.99
C PHE A 7 2.10 4.81 -10.65
N PRO A 8 2.48 5.26 -9.44
CA PRO A 8 3.88 5.40 -9.07
C PRO A 8 4.66 4.07 -9.10
N GLU A 9 4.00 2.95 -8.86
CA GLU A 9 4.57 1.59 -8.89
C GLU A 9 5.10 1.23 -10.28
N GLN A 10 4.50 1.76 -11.35
CA GLN A 10 5.05 1.60 -12.71
C GLN A 10 6.43 2.21 -12.86
N ARG A 11 6.66 3.37 -12.25
CA ARG A 11 7.96 4.05 -12.34
C ARG A 11 9.02 3.23 -11.60
N LEU A 12 8.67 2.70 -10.42
CA LEU A 12 9.54 1.81 -9.66
C LEU A 12 9.86 0.53 -10.44
N ALA A 13 8.84 -0.12 -11.00
CA ALA A 13 8.99 -1.35 -11.78
C ALA A 13 9.89 -1.15 -13.01
N ASN A 14 9.71 -0.04 -13.72
CA ASN A 14 10.56 0.31 -14.86
C ASN A 14 12.02 0.54 -14.44
N GLU A 15 12.24 1.23 -13.32
CA GLU A 15 13.58 1.52 -12.78
C GLU A 15 14.33 0.23 -12.41
N ILE A 16 13.64 -0.74 -11.80
CA ILE A 16 14.24 -2.03 -11.43
C ILE A 16 14.11 -3.11 -12.52
N GLN A 17 13.57 -2.75 -13.68
CA GLN A 17 13.38 -3.62 -14.85
C GLN A 17 12.59 -4.91 -14.56
N VAL A 18 11.55 -4.81 -13.71
CA VAL A 18 10.64 -5.93 -13.46
C VAL A 18 9.31 -5.73 -14.17
N PRO A 19 8.72 -6.80 -14.74
CA PRO A 19 7.38 -6.71 -15.31
C PRO A 19 6.36 -6.50 -14.20
N ILE A 20 5.40 -5.62 -14.45
CA ILE A 20 4.22 -5.45 -13.59
C ILE A 20 2.95 -5.58 -14.41
N TYR A 21 1.90 -6.01 -13.72
CA TYR A 21 0.55 -6.04 -14.25
C TYR A 21 -0.30 -5.12 -13.37
N ALA A 22 -1.20 -4.36 -14.01
CA ALA A 22 -2.15 -3.51 -13.30
C ALA A 22 -3.55 -4.08 -13.50
N ILE A 23 -4.26 -4.33 -12.41
CA ILE A 23 -5.70 -4.57 -12.43
C ILE A 23 -6.34 -3.19 -12.33
N LEU A 24 -6.95 -2.72 -13.42
CA LEU A 24 -7.57 -1.40 -13.45
C LEU A 24 -9.01 -1.52 -12.99
N CYS A 25 -9.30 -0.92 -11.83
CA CYS A 25 -10.63 -0.87 -11.26
C CYS A 25 -11.34 0.43 -11.70
N ASN A 26 -12.60 0.31 -12.12
CA ASN A 26 -13.52 1.41 -12.35
C ASN A 26 -14.62 1.31 -11.30
N TYR A 27 -14.83 2.36 -10.51
CA TYR A 27 -15.75 2.34 -9.36
C TYR A 27 -17.17 1.88 -9.72
N ASP A 28 -17.69 2.29 -10.87
CA ASP A 28 -19.07 1.98 -11.28
C ASP A 28 -19.23 0.58 -11.91
N GLU A 29 -18.14 -0.05 -12.32
CA GLU A 29 -18.17 -1.26 -13.17
C GLU A 29 -17.44 -2.45 -12.56
N THR A 30 -16.42 -2.19 -11.72
CA THR A 30 -15.59 -3.23 -11.16
C THR A 30 -16.33 -3.93 -10.04
N ARG A 31 -16.59 -5.20 -10.27
CA ARG A 31 -17.12 -6.11 -9.27
C ARG A 31 -16.01 -7.05 -8.81
N ILE A 32 -16.17 -7.59 -7.60
CA ILE A 32 -15.18 -8.50 -7.02
C ILE A 32 -14.93 -9.72 -7.92
N GLU A 33 -15.94 -10.20 -8.65
CA GLU A 33 -15.80 -11.32 -9.58
C GLU A 33 -14.76 -11.03 -10.68
N LEU A 34 -14.70 -9.80 -11.19
CA LEU A 34 -13.71 -9.38 -12.19
C LEU A 34 -12.30 -9.32 -11.61
N ILE A 35 -12.16 -8.91 -10.35
CA ILE A 35 -10.85 -8.90 -9.66
C ILE A 35 -10.35 -10.35 -9.46
N ILE A 36 -11.23 -11.27 -9.08
CA ILE A 36 -10.91 -12.70 -8.96
C ILE A 36 -10.47 -13.27 -10.32
N GLU A 37 -11.21 -12.97 -11.38
CA GLU A 37 -10.86 -13.39 -12.75
C GLU A 37 -9.52 -12.83 -13.18
N ALA A 38 -9.22 -11.57 -12.86
CA ALA A 38 -7.92 -10.97 -13.15
C ALA A 38 -6.78 -11.71 -12.42
N TYR A 39 -6.93 -12.03 -11.13
CA TYR A 39 -5.94 -12.85 -10.42
C TYR A 39 -5.77 -14.23 -11.05
N ARG A 40 -6.89 -14.91 -11.38
CA ARG A 40 -6.85 -16.21 -12.06
C ARG A 40 -6.12 -16.15 -13.39
N TYR A 41 -6.37 -15.10 -14.17
CA TYR A 41 -5.65 -14.87 -15.43
C TYR A 41 -4.15 -14.68 -15.21
N LEU A 42 -3.75 -13.93 -14.18
CA LEU A 42 -2.34 -13.70 -13.87
C LEU A 42 -1.61 -14.97 -13.44
N ILE A 43 -2.28 -15.85 -12.71
CA ILE A 43 -1.72 -17.11 -12.22
C ILE A 43 -1.95 -18.29 -13.16
N ASP A 44 -2.73 -18.13 -14.23
CA ASP A 44 -3.08 -19.21 -15.14
C ASP A 44 -1.82 -19.86 -15.75
N GLY A 45 -1.81 -21.19 -15.76
CA GLY A 45 -0.67 -21.98 -16.22
C GLY A 45 0.60 -21.85 -15.35
N ARG A 46 0.53 -21.24 -14.16
CA ARG A 46 1.67 -21.06 -13.25
C ARG A 46 1.40 -21.74 -11.91
N THR A 47 2.44 -22.32 -11.32
CA THR A 47 2.39 -22.73 -9.90
C THR A 47 2.76 -21.52 -9.06
N ILE A 48 1.79 -20.97 -8.34
CA ILE A 48 2.00 -19.89 -7.38
C ILE A 48 1.88 -20.47 -5.98
N ASP A 49 3.02 -20.58 -5.29
CA ASP A 49 3.02 -21.06 -3.91
C ASP A 49 2.39 -20.02 -2.98
N GLU A 50 2.71 -18.74 -3.19
CA GLU A 50 2.37 -17.67 -2.27
C GLU A 50 1.94 -16.40 -2.99
N ILE A 51 0.92 -15.72 -2.44
CA ILE A 51 0.57 -14.35 -2.80
C ILE A 51 0.73 -13.46 -1.57
N ILE A 52 1.38 -12.32 -1.75
CA ILE A 52 1.53 -11.29 -0.74
C ILE A 52 0.90 -10.00 -1.30
N LEU A 53 -0.17 -9.52 -0.66
CA LEU A 53 -0.66 -8.17 -0.91
C LEU A 53 0.16 -7.20 -0.09
N ILE A 54 0.70 -6.17 -0.74
CA ILE A 54 1.49 -5.14 -0.08
C ILE A 54 0.70 -3.85 -0.14
N ASP A 55 0.30 -3.36 1.04
CA ASP A 55 -0.33 -2.06 1.20
C ASP A 55 0.67 -1.07 1.82
N GLY A 56 0.71 0.13 1.28
CA GLY A 56 1.52 1.23 1.80
C GLY A 56 0.61 2.20 2.53
N GLY A 57 0.65 2.17 3.85
CA GLY A 57 -0.33 2.85 4.69
C GLY A 57 -0.94 1.91 5.71
N SER A 58 -2.20 2.11 6.06
CA SER A 58 -2.94 1.22 6.97
C SER A 58 -4.36 0.88 6.51
N ASP A 59 -4.78 1.38 5.35
CA ASP A 59 -6.18 1.32 4.89
C ASP A 59 -6.70 -0.12 4.77
N ILE A 60 -5.88 -1.07 4.29
CA ILE A 60 -6.29 -2.50 4.20
C ILE A 60 -6.58 -3.16 5.57
N LEU A 61 -6.07 -2.57 6.66
CA LEU A 61 -6.33 -3.07 8.01
C LEU A 61 -7.65 -2.55 8.55
N LEU A 62 -8.10 -1.39 8.08
CA LEU A 62 -9.26 -0.68 8.60
C LEU A 62 -10.56 -1.36 8.13
N THR A 63 -11.66 -1.10 8.85
CA THR A 63 -12.90 -1.88 8.73
C THR A 63 -14.05 -1.16 8.04
N GLY A 64 -13.88 0.12 7.71
CA GLY A 64 -14.93 0.93 7.10
C GLY A 64 -15.77 1.73 8.11
N ASN A 65 -15.49 1.60 9.41
CA ASN A 65 -16.24 2.26 10.50
C ASN A 65 -15.55 3.54 11.01
N GLU A 66 -14.38 3.87 10.47
CA GLU A 66 -13.56 5.01 10.83
C GLU A 66 -14.16 6.31 10.25
N GLN A 67 -14.05 7.43 10.96
CA GLN A 67 -14.85 8.64 10.65
C GLN A 67 -14.53 9.33 9.32
N GLN A 68 -13.36 9.04 8.72
CA GLN A 68 -12.93 9.53 7.40
C GLN A 68 -11.99 8.51 6.77
N LEU A 69 -12.50 7.64 5.90
CA LEU A 69 -11.68 6.63 5.22
C LEU A 69 -11.19 7.13 3.86
N GLY A 70 -10.03 6.60 3.47
CA GLY A 70 -9.57 6.54 2.09
C GLY A 70 -10.47 5.64 1.24
N THR A 71 -9.88 4.75 0.45
CA THR A 71 -10.60 3.89 -0.52
C THR A 71 -10.63 2.42 -0.03
N PRO A 72 -11.13 2.11 1.19
CA PRO A 72 -11.03 0.76 1.78
C PRO A 72 -11.72 -0.29 0.91
N ASP A 73 -12.71 0.13 0.12
CA ASP A 73 -13.44 -0.73 -0.81
C ASP A 73 -12.51 -1.42 -1.80
N GLU A 74 -11.47 -0.74 -2.31
CA GLU A 74 -10.52 -1.34 -3.26
C GLU A 74 -9.62 -2.35 -2.57
N ASP A 75 -8.94 -1.95 -1.49
CA ASP A 75 -8.00 -2.82 -0.75
C ASP A 75 -8.67 -4.06 -0.19
N MET A 76 -9.86 -3.90 0.41
CA MET A 76 -10.66 -5.02 0.90
C MET A 76 -11.16 -5.92 -0.22
N SER A 77 -11.46 -5.37 -1.39
CA SER A 77 -11.85 -6.17 -2.56
C SER A 77 -10.70 -7.04 -3.04
N HIS A 78 -9.47 -6.52 -3.06
CA HIS A 78 -8.27 -7.32 -3.38
C HIS A 78 -8.00 -8.39 -2.32
N ALA A 79 -8.08 -8.04 -1.03
CA ALA A 79 -7.93 -8.99 0.07
C ALA A 79 -8.96 -10.14 -0.01
N ARG A 80 -10.23 -9.79 -0.29
CA ARG A 80 -11.29 -10.77 -0.45
C ARG A 80 -11.12 -11.61 -1.72
N ALA A 81 -10.68 -11.02 -2.82
CA ALA A 81 -10.45 -11.73 -4.08
C ALA A 81 -9.38 -12.83 -3.91
N ILE A 82 -8.23 -12.51 -3.31
CA ILE A 82 -7.18 -13.52 -3.07
C ILE A 82 -7.64 -14.59 -2.07
N GLN A 83 -8.46 -14.21 -1.08
CA GLN A 83 -9.00 -15.16 -0.10
C GLN A 83 -9.85 -16.24 -0.81
N LEU A 84 -10.59 -15.86 -1.85
CA LEU A 84 -11.49 -16.72 -2.61
C LEU A 84 -10.77 -17.65 -3.62
N LEU A 85 -9.47 -17.46 -3.86
CA LEU A 85 -8.67 -18.44 -4.60
C LEU A 85 -8.58 -19.74 -3.79
N SER A 86 -8.67 -20.90 -4.42
CA SER A 86 -8.55 -22.19 -3.73
C SER A 86 -7.10 -22.47 -3.32
N SER A 87 -6.90 -23.42 -2.40
CA SER A 87 -5.56 -23.89 -2.01
C SER A 87 -4.80 -24.59 -3.14
N ASN A 88 -5.51 -25.04 -4.19
CA ASN A 88 -4.92 -25.60 -5.40
C ASN A 88 -4.44 -24.51 -6.37
N GLU A 89 -5.02 -23.31 -6.30
CA GLU A 89 -4.58 -22.14 -7.06
C GLU A 89 -3.42 -21.43 -6.35
N VAL A 90 -3.51 -21.22 -5.03
CA VAL A 90 -2.50 -20.54 -4.22
C VAL A 90 -2.45 -21.15 -2.82
N LYS A 91 -1.28 -21.59 -2.37
CA LYS A 91 -1.14 -22.29 -1.08
C LYS A 91 -1.18 -21.34 0.12
N SER A 92 -0.39 -20.28 0.07
CA SER A 92 -0.26 -19.31 1.16
C SER A 92 -0.62 -17.90 0.71
N LYS A 93 -1.26 -17.14 1.59
CA LYS A 93 -1.77 -15.80 1.31
C LYS A 93 -1.45 -14.89 2.47
N TYR A 94 -0.82 -13.77 2.18
CA TYR A 94 -0.37 -12.82 3.18
C TYR A 94 -0.80 -11.40 2.80
N ILE A 95 -0.98 -10.58 3.83
CA ILE A 95 -1.07 -9.13 3.70
C ILE A 95 0.12 -8.56 4.46
N ALA A 96 0.89 -7.72 3.79
CA ALA A 96 2.00 -6.96 4.35
C ALA A 96 1.62 -5.48 4.29
N VAL A 97 1.75 -4.80 5.42
CA VAL A 97 1.39 -3.40 5.55
C VAL A 97 2.64 -2.62 5.95
N ILE A 98 3.01 -1.63 5.13
CA ILE A 98 4.26 -0.89 5.25
C ILE A 98 3.94 0.57 5.54
N GLY A 99 4.53 1.11 6.61
CA GLY A 99 4.27 2.49 7.01
C GLY A 99 2.91 2.68 7.66
N THR A 100 2.54 1.81 8.60
CA THR A 100 1.22 1.74 9.26
C THR A 100 0.70 3.04 9.87
N ASN A 101 1.54 4.07 10.06
CA ASN A 101 1.15 5.35 10.64
C ASN A 101 1.38 6.56 9.71
N ILE A 102 1.70 6.34 8.43
CA ILE A 102 1.91 7.46 7.49
C ILE A 102 0.61 8.18 7.14
N ASP A 103 -0.53 7.49 7.27
CA ASP A 103 -1.87 8.04 7.03
C ASP A 103 -2.44 8.76 8.26
N CYS A 104 -1.79 8.62 9.43
CA CYS A 104 -2.17 9.35 10.62
C CYS A 104 -2.09 10.86 10.37
N GLY A 105 -3.22 11.56 10.56
CA GLY A 105 -3.32 12.99 10.26
C GLY A 105 -3.77 13.31 8.83
N HIS A 106 -4.11 12.31 8.02
CA HIS A 106 -4.79 12.42 6.72
C HIS A 106 -6.14 11.67 6.71
N GLY A 107 -6.92 11.80 7.78
CA GLY A 107 -8.24 11.16 7.92
C GLY A 107 -8.25 9.91 8.81
N VAL A 108 -7.13 9.19 8.89
CA VAL A 108 -6.98 8.03 9.78
C VAL A 108 -6.53 8.47 11.18
N ILE A 109 -7.19 7.95 12.21
CA ILE A 109 -6.90 8.25 13.62
C ILE A 109 -6.02 7.13 14.18
N GLN A 110 -4.93 7.50 14.88
CA GLN A 110 -3.99 6.55 15.48
C GLN A 110 -4.66 5.53 16.39
N SER A 111 -5.69 5.92 17.16
CA SER A 111 -6.40 5.01 18.06
C SER A 111 -7.09 3.86 17.33
N ASP A 112 -7.56 4.09 16.10
CA ASP A 112 -8.27 3.07 15.31
C ASP A 112 -7.27 2.05 14.77
N ILE A 113 -6.10 2.52 14.32
CA ILE A 113 -4.96 1.65 13.96
C ILE A 113 -4.52 0.84 15.17
N ASP A 114 -4.31 1.47 16.32
CA ASP A 114 -3.84 0.79 17.53
C ASP A 114 -4.83 -0.31 17.97
N ALA A 115 -6.14 -0.01 17.97
CA ALA A 115 -7.18 -0.99 18.28
C ALA A 115 -7.13 -2.17 17.30
N ARG A 116 -6.99 -1.88 16.00
CA ARG A 116 -6.94 -2.90 14.97
C ARG A 116 -5.71 -3.80 15.07
N LEU A 117 -4.54 -3.23 15.34
CA LEU A 117 -3.31 -4.00 15.53
C LEU A 117 -3.39 -4.88 16.78
N ASN A 118 -4.03 -4.40 17.86
CA ASN A 118 -4.29 -5.22 19.04
C ASN A 118 -5.18 -6.43 18.71
N ASP A 119 -6.25 -6.25 17.94
CA ASP A 119 -7.13 -7.35 17.50
C ASP A 119 -6.40 -8.39 16.64
N LEU A 120 -5.47 -7.93 15.81
CA LEU A 120 -4.68 -8.78 14.91
C LEU A 120 -3.47 -9.44 15.57
N SER A 121 -3.11 -9.03 16.78
CA SER A 121 -1.83 -9.39 17.41
C SER A 121 -1.56 -10.88 17.56
N SER A 122 -2.61 -11.70 17.70
CA SER A 122 -2.49 -13.16 17.79
C SER A 122 -2.22 -13.85 16.43
N LYS A 123 -2.41 -13.14 15.33
CA LYS A 123 -2.36 -13.68 13.95
C LYS A 123 -1.39 -12.93 13.04
N ALA A 124 -0.83 -11.82 13.49
CA ALA A 124 0.07 -10.97 12.73
C ALA A 124 1.46 -10.96 13.35
N THR A 125 2.47 -10.77 12.49
CA THR A 125 3.83 -10.44 12.93
C THR A 125 4.06 -8.96 12.69
N PHE A 126 4.54 -8.24 13.71
CA PHE A 126 4.84 -6.82 13.61
C PHE A 126 6.34 -6.59 13.62
N THR A 127 6.81 -5.78 12.67
CA THR A 127 8.17 -5.25 12.65
C THR A 127 8.09 -3.73 12.66
N TRP A 128 8.60 -3.13 13.73
CA TRP A 128 8.44 -1.69 13.98
C TRP A 128 9.68 -0.86 13.63
N LEU A 129 10.82 -1.52 13.44
CA LEU A 129 12.10 -0.85 13.27
C LEU A 129 12.89 -1.49 12.14
N TRP A 130 13.17 -0.63 11.17
CA TRP A 130 14.05 -0.90 10.06
C TRP A 130 15.30 -0.03 10.22
N GLN A 131 16.48 -0.64 10.16
CA GLN A 131 17.74 0.04 10.41
C GLN A 131 18.30 0.56 9.09
N TYR A 132 17.88 1.75 8.68
CA TYR A 132 18.30 2.37 7.41
C TYR A 132 19.81 2.41 7.20
N GLU A 133 20.60 2.68 8.24
CA GLU A 133 22.06 2.73 8.13
C GLU A 133 22.73 1.34 7.99
N HIS A 134 22.02 0.26 8.31
CA HIS A 134 22.58 -1.09 8.37
C HIS A 134 21.98 -2.05 7.35
N ASP A 135 20.92 -1.63 6.65
CA ASP A 135 20.20 -2.46 5.69
C ASP A 135 20.39 -1.92 4.26
N GLU A 136 21.03 -2.74 3.41
CA GLU A 136 21.30 -2.40 2.02
C GLU A 136 20.04 -2.31 1.17
N ASP A 137 19.07 -3.21 1.39
CA ASP A 137 17.83 -3.25 0.62
C ASP A 137 16.97 -2.02 0.91
N ILE A 138 16.94 -1.58 2.18
CA ILE A 138 16.28 -0.34 2.58
C ILE A 138 16.89 0.89 1.90
N ARG A 139 18.22 1.00 1.89
CA ARG A 139 18.89 2.12 1.21
C ARG A 139 18.64 2.08 -0.29
N ARG A 140 18.69 0.90 -0.89
CA ARG A 140 18.38 0.69 -2.30
C ARG A 140 16.95 1.11 -2.62
N TYR A 141 15.98 0.76 -1.79
CA TYR A 141 14.59 1.20 -1.94
C TYR A 141 14.47 2.73 -1.92
N VAL A 142 15.06 3.40 -0.92
CA VAL A 142 15.03 4.87 -0.83
C VAL A 142 15.69 5.53 -2.04
N ASP A 143 16.82 4.97 -2.49
CA ASP A 143 17.55 5.42 -3.66
C ASP A 143 16.72 5.29 -4.96
N ILE A 144 16.06 4.16 -5.17
CA ILE A 144 15.13 3.94 -6.30
C ILE A 144 13.98 4.95 -6.28
N VAL A 145 13.30 5.11 -5.13
CA VAL A 145 12.16 6.04 -4.99
C VAL A 145 12.58 7.47 -5.33
N SER A 146 13.80 7.87 -4.93
CA SER A 146 14.32 9.22 -5.20
C SER A 146 14.44 9.52 -6.71
N ARG A 147 14.72 8.50 -7.54
CA ARG A 147 14.78 8.61 -9.00
C ARG A 147 13.41 8.52 -9.69
N CYS A 148 12.41 7.98 -9.01
CA CYS A 148 11.10 7.65 -9.59
C CYS A 148 10.04 8.75 -9.41
N CYS A 149 10.43 10.03 -9.49
CA CYS A 149 9.55 11.18 -9.35
C CYS A 149 8.79 11.22 -8.01
N PRO A 150 9.48 11.35 -6.87
CA PRO A 150 8.88 11.22 -5.52
C PRO A 150 7.74 12.21 -5.23
N ARG A 151 7.72 13.38 -5.89
CA ARG A 151 6.58 14.32 -5.87
C ARG A 151 5.24 13.69 -6.31
N HIS A 152 5.28 12.61 -7.08
CA HIS A 152 4.12 11.89 -7.57
C HIS A 152 3.73 10.71 -6.69
N THR A 153 4.29 10.50 -5.49
CA THR A 153 3.82 9.47 -4.55
C THR A 153 3.91 9.97 -3.11
N ILE A 154 2.76 10.05 -2.42
CA ILE A 154 2.72 10.45 -1.01
C ILE A 154 3.24 9.31 -0.15
N VAL A 155 2.68 8.11 -0.33
CA VAL A 155 2.97 6.90 0.43
C VAL A 155 4.47 6.57 0.44
N HIS A 156 5.10 6.36 -0.74
CA HIS A 156 6.52 6.02 -0.78
C HIS A 156 7.40 7.13 -0.19
N SER A 157 7.04 8.39 -0.41
CA SER A 157 7.80 9.53 0.13
C SER A 157 7.75 9.59 1.66
N LEU A 158 6.60 9.32 2.27
CA LEU A 158 6.47 9.27 3.73
C LEU A 158 7.18 8.06 4.32
N ILE A 159 7.10 6.89 3.67
CA ILE A 159 7.86 5.70 4.04
C ILE A 159 9.37 5.98 3.99
N CYS A 160 9.87 6.59 2.91
CA CYS A 160 11.28 6.96 2.79
C CYS A 160 11.72 7.93 3.89
N ALA A 161 10.90 8.95 4.19
CA ALA A 161 11.20 9.89 5.28
C ALA A 161 11.28 9.18 6.64
N ALA A 162 10.35 8.25 6.92
CA ALA A 162 10.36 7.46 8.14
C ALA A 162 11.60 6.55 8.23
N LEU A 163 11.97 5.88 7.13
CA LEU A 163 13.20 5.07 7.06
C LEU A 163 14.44 5.93 7.33
N GLN A 164 14.49 7.16 6.81
CA GLN A 164 15.58 8.12 7.03
C GLN A 164 15.58 8.76 8.44
N GLY A 165 14.71 8.33 9.34
CA GLY A 165 14.70 8.77 10.75
C GLY A 165 13.76 9.93 11.06
N HIS A 166 13.01 10.45 10.09
CA HIS A 166 12.00 11.48 10.37
C HIS A 166 10.81 10.89 11.15
N ARG A 167 10.26 11.67 12.08
CA ARG A 167 9.18 11.25 13.01
C ARG A 167 8.18 12.39 13.22
N GLY A 168 6.99 12.06 13.72
CA GLY A 168 5.90 13.01 13.93
C GLY A 168 5.27 13.46 12.61
N TYR A 169 4.60 14.61 12.62
CA TYR A 169 4.00 15.21 11.42
C TYR A 169 5.07 15.86 10.52
N TYR A 170 5.94 15.02 9.96
CA TYR A 170 6.98 15.41 9.04
C TYR A 170 6.48 15.32 7.59
N LEU A 171 6.58 16.42 6.86
CA LEU A 171 6.19 16.52 5.46
C LEU A 171 7.41 16.81 4.58
N PRO A 172 7.84 15.86 3.73
CA PRO A 172 8.90 16.10 2.75
C PRO A 172 8.62 17.35 1.90
N GLU A 173 9.65 18.14 1.62
CA GLU A 173 9.50 19.43 0.94
C GLU A 173 8.83 19.30 -0.43
N HIS A 174 9.16 18.25 -1.19
CA HIS A 174 8.56 17.97 -2.50
C HIS A 174 7.08 17.59 -2.46
N LEU A 175 6.52 17.31 -1.28
CA LEU A 175 5.09 17.02 -1.09
C LEU A 175 4.28 18.22 -0.61
N ARG A 176 4.90 19.31 -0.15
CA ARG A 176 4.19 20.46 0.45
C ARG A 176 3.08 21.01 -0.44
N GLY A 177 3.33 21.14 -1.74
CA GLY A 177 2.33 21.65 -2.70
C GLY A 177 1.20 20.67 -3.06
N ARG A 178 1.32 19.40 -2.67
CA ARG A 178 0.35 18.34 -2.93
C ARG A 178 -0.56 18.12 -1.72
N ILE A 179 0.03 17.98 -0.53
CA ILE A 179 -0.72 17.70 0.71
C ILE A 179 -1.47 18.94 1.21
N SER A 180 -0.98 20.17 0.99
CA SER A 180 -1.71 21.39 1.37
C SER A 180 -3.06 21.55 0.65
N LYS A 181 -3.32 20.79 -0.42
CA LYS A 181 -4.58 20.76 -1.17
C LYS A 181 -5.50 19.61 -0.75
N SER A 182 -5.02 18.68 0.07
CA SER A 182 -5.73 17.48 0.52
C SER A 182 -6.22 17.58 1.97
N ILE A 183 -5.95 18.68 2.66
CA ILE A 183 -6.52 18.95 3.98
C ILE A 183 -7.97 19.40 3.79
N VAL A 184 -8.91 18.47 3.98
CA VAL A 184 -10.31 18.83 4.23
C VAL A 184 -10.35 19.42 5.64
N PRO A 185 -10.85 20.65 5.84
CA PRO A 185 -10.97 21.23 7.17
C PRO A 185 -11.82 20.32 8.04
N LEU A 186 -11.32 19.96 9.22
CA LEU A 186 -12.15 19.40 10.28
C LEU A 186 -13.02 20.53 10.83
N THR A 187 -14.22 20.67 10.29
CA THR A 187 -15.32 21.44 10.89
C THR A 187 -16.20 20.54 11.72
#